data_AF-A0A812N9F5-F1
#
_entry.id   AF-A0A812N9F5-F1
#
_cell.length_a   1.000
_cell.length_b   1.000
_cell.length_c   1.000
_cell.angle_alpha   90.00
_cell.angle_beta   90.00
_cell.angle_gamma   90.00
#
_symmetry.space_group_name_H-M   'P 1'
#
loop_
_entity.id
_entity.type
_entity.pdbx_description
1 polymer ?
#
loop_
_entity_poly.entity_id
_entity_poly.type
_entity_poly.pdbx_seq_one_letter_code
_entity_poly.pdbx_strand_id
1 'polypeptide(L)'
;MSLCIHVALLSGNQVHVQLEPSCTVEVLMEQSQQQLGAIVNRLMGEDGRALHRTATIAEVGLHDMETVFALLGQEAVAASGYAFAKIFAGGSVVTWGSDAWGGDSGVVQPLLMEVARVQATERAFAAILRNGAVVTWGSRAFGGGCRSVQEELRDVQQVQASERAFAAILAGGSVLCWGSSQNGGDCAAVQDLLVDVSCIQASRGAFAAIHASGLVTTWGHPDYGGDSAAVRQQLTQVRQIQASGRAFAAIRHDGSVVTWGCADHGGDSTSVQTLLKNVERVQASDTAFAAILLDGSVVTWGYHKISRDLVLEQFRAVQQQLQGVRQIQACQSSFAAIRHDGRVVGWGPVGVLSAGLQAQLRDVRHIQASSQAFAAICGDGSVVTWGSDGAGGDSSAVQHLLRDVQQIQASERAFAALLRDGRMVTWGDAGYGGDCSALQDRLLHVQQIQASKRAFAAVLADGSVVTCGFPEEAGAESS
;
A
#
# COMPACT_ATOMS: atom_id res chain seq x y z
N MET A 1 38.78 -16.69 -23.86
CA MET A 1 39.22 -17.30 -22.58
C MET A 1 38.04 -17.09 -21.67
N SER A 2 37.32 -18.16 -21.32
CA SER A 2 36.12 -18.08 -20.50
C SER A 2 36.47 -17.60 -19.09
N LEU A 3 35.72 -16.62 -18.59
CA LEU A 3 35.77 -16.16 -17.20
C LEU A 3 34.77 -16.97 -16.38
N CYS A 4 35.13 -17.30 -15.14
CA CYS A 4 34.25 -17.87 -14.14
C CYS A 4 33.81 -16.78 -13.18
N ILE A 5 32.54 -16.37 -13.22
CA ILE A 5 31.98 -15.34 -12.35
C ILE A 5 31.19 -16.00 -11.22
N HIS A 6 31.39 -15.53 -9.98
CA HIS A 6 30.64 -15.98 -8.81
C HIS A 6 29.39 -15.14 -8.65
N VAL A 7 28.21 -15.76 -8.66
CA VAL A 7 26.95 -15.05 -8.46
C VAL A 7 26.35 -15.46 -7.13
N ALA A 8 26.37 -14.53 -6.17
CA ALA A 8 25.97 -14.78 -4.79
C ALA A 8 24.64 -14.09 -4.43
N LEU A 9 23.79 -14.78 -3.68
CA LEU A 9 22.60 -14.23 -3.03
C LEU A 9 22.96 -13.74 -1.62
N LEU A 10 22.25 -12.72 -1.14
CA LEU A 10 22.39 -12.24 0.24
C LEU A 10 22.00 -13.30 1.29
N SER A 11 21.29 -14.36 0.88
CA SER A 11 21.00 -15.53 1.72
C SER A 11 22.20 -16.46 1.92
N GLY A 12 23.32 -16.24 1.21
CA GLY A 12 24.53 -17.08 1.26
C GLY A 12 24.58 -18.17 0.18
N ASN A 13 23.54 -18.34 -0.63
CA ASN A 13 23.56 -19.25 -1.79
C ASN A 13 24.38 -18.63 -2.92
N GLN A 14 25.20 -19.42 -3.61
CA GLN A 14 26.02 -18.95 -4.73
C GLN A 14 26.08 -19.96 -5.86
N VAL A 15 26.26 -19.47 -7.08
CA VAL A 15 26.46 -20.27 -8.29
C VAL A 15 27.67 -19.76 -9.08
N HIS A 16 28.24 -20.65 -9.90
CA HIS A 16 29.43 -20.34 -10.72
C HIS A 16 29.01 -20.35 -12.18
N VAL A 17 29.18 -19.22 -12.85
CA VAL A 17 28.78 -19.06 -14.25
C VAL A 17 30.03 -18.87 -15.10
N GLN A 18 30.19 -19.70 -16.13
CA GLN A 18 31.30 -19.61 -17.08
C GLN A 18 30.85 -18.97 -18.39
N LEU A 19 31.47 -17.87 -18.77
CA LEU A 19 31.10 -17.10 -19.96
C LEU A 19 32.30 -16.38 -20.57
N GLU A 20 32.25 -16.12 -21.87
CA GLU A 20 33.28 -15.33 -22.56
C GLU A 20 33.14 -13.84 -22.19
N PRO A 21 34.25 -13.07 -22.11
CA PRO A 21 34.22 -11.63 -21.79
C PRO A 21 33.34 -10.78 -22.73
N SER A 22 33.09 -11.27 -23.95
CA SER A 22 32.22 -10.64 -24.95
C SER A 22 30.73 -10.86 -24.70
N CYS A 23 30.34 -11.74 -23.78
CA CYS A 23 28.95 -11.94 -23.42
C CYS A 23 28.42 -10.72 -22.64
N THR A 24 27.12 -10.49 -22.72
CA THR A 24 26.47 -9.41 -21.96
C THR A 24 26.19 -9.83 -20.52
N VAL A 25 26.02 -8.84 -19.64
CA VAL A 25 25.53 -9.06 -18.27
C VAL A 25 24.17 -9.77 -18.27
N GLU A 26 23.34 -9.55 -19.30
CA GLU A 26 22.08 -10.27 -19.49
C GLU A 26 22.28 -11.79 -19.62
N VAL A 27 23.28 -12.24 -20.39
CA VAL A 27 23.61 -13.68 -20.50
C VAL A 27 24.09 -14.24 -19.16
N LEU A 28 24.89 -13.48 -18.40
CA LEU A 28 25.29 -13.85 -17.04
C LEU A 28 24.07 -14.02 -16.13
N MET A 29 23.11 -13.11 -16.21
CA MET A 29 21.86 -13.19 -15.45
C MET A 29 21.05 -14.42 -15.85
N GLU A 30 20.84 -14.68 -17.13
CA GLU A 30 20.08 -15.85 -17.61
C GLU A 30 20.67 -17.18 -17.14
N GLN A 31 21.99 -17.33 -17.21
CA GLN A 31 22.66 -18.54 -16.74
C GLN A 31 22.62 -18.66 -15.22
N SER A 32 22.76 -17.54 -14.50
CA SER A 32 22.60 -17.52 -13.04
C SER A 32 21.20 -17.95 -12.62
N GLN A 33 20.17 -17.52 -13.36
CA GLN A 33 18.78 -17.89 -13.10
C GLN A 33 18.55 -19.38 -13.23
N GLN A 34 19.07 -19.99 -14.31
CA GLN A 34 18.95 -21.43 -14.54
C GLN A 34 19.59 -22.24 -13.41
N GLN A 35 20.73 -21.79 -12.90
CA GLN A 35 21.45 -22.49 -11.84
C GLN A 35 20.86 -22.23 -10.44
N LEU A 36 20.42 -21.01 -10.15
CA LEU A 36 19.84 -20.64 -8.85
C LEU A 36 18.40 -21.14 -8.70
N GLY A 37 17.72 -21.50 -9.79
CA GLY A 37 16.28 -21.80 -9.77
C GLY A 37 15.44 -20.59 -9.33
N ALA A 38 15.99 -19.38 -9.45
CA ALA A 38 15.39 -18.14 -8.99
C ALA A 38 15.67 -17.03 -10.00
N ILE A 39 14.71 -16.12 -10.19
CA ILE A 39 14.83 -15.05 -11.17
C ILE A 39 15.74 -13.93 -10.62
N VAL A 40 16.89 -13.75 -11.25
CA VAL A 40 17.92 -12.76 -10.93
C VAL A 40 17.51 -11.48 -11.61
N ASN A 41 17.05 -10.52 -10.83
CA ASN A 41 16.55 -9.25 -11.30
C ASN A 41 17.70 -8.26 -11.59
N ARG A 42 18.73 -8.23 -10.73
CA ARG A 42 19.86 -7.32 -10.90
C ARG A 42 21.12 -7.96 -10.39
N LEU A 43 22.23 -7.74 -11.08
CA LEU A 43 23.56 -8.06 -10.60
C LEU A 43 24.25 -6.78 -10.13
N MET A 44 24.89 -6.88 -8.97
CA MET A 44 25.65 -5.80 -8.36
C MET A 44 27.11 -6.24 -8.30
N GLY A 45 28.03 -5.37 -8.69
CA GLY A 45 29.46 -5.58 -8.42
C GLY A 45 29.75 -5.54 -6.92
N GLU A 46 30.97 -5.97 -6.51
CA GLU A 46 31.40 -5.89 -5.10
C GLU A 46 31.43 -4.45 -4.57
N ASP A 47 31.61 -3.47 -5.46
CA ASP A 47 31.58 -2.05 -5.16
C ASP A 47 30.17 -1.49 -4.90
N GLY A 48 29.15 -2.35 -4.99
CA GLY A 48 27.74 -1.97 -4.81
C GLY A 48 27.16 -1.22 -6.00
N ARG A 49 27.82 -1.21 -7.17
CA ARG A 49 27.25 -0.64 -8.40
C ARG A 49 26.43 -1.68 -9.16
N ALA A 50 25.30 -1.24 -9.70
CA ALA A 50 24.47 -2.07 -10.56
C ALA A 50 25.15 -2.28 -11.92
N LEU A 51 25.26 -3.53 -12.34
CA LEU A 51 25.80 -3.87 -13.66
C LEU A 51 24.74 -3.64 -14.74
N HIS A 52 25.12 -2.95 -15.80
CA HIS A 52 24.20 -2.62 -16.90
C HIS A 52 23.95 -3.87 -17.76
N ARG A 53 22.69 -4.27 -17.95
CA ARG A 53 22.32 -5.53 -18.63
C ARG A 53 22.90 -5.68 -20.03
N THR A 54 22.93 -4.59 -20.80
CA THR A 54 23.39 -4.55 -22.18
C THR A 54 24.90 -4.44 -22.33
N ALA A 55 25.62 -4.11 -21.25
CA ALA A 55 27.07 -4.02 -21.29
C ALA A 55 27.68 -5.43 -21.30
N THR A 56 28.83 -5.57 -21.96
CA THR A 56 29.61 -6.81 -21.93
C THR A 56 30.33 -6.98 -20.59
N ILE A 57 30.64 -8.22 -20.22
CA ILE A 57 31.44 -8.54 -19.02
C ILE A 57 32.77 -7.77 -19.01
N ALA A 58 33.40 -7.64 -20.18
CA ALA A 58 34.62 -6.85 -20.35
C ALA A 58 34.40 -5.34 -20.12
N GLU A 59 33.29 -4.77 -20.61
CA GLU A 59 32.97 -3.35 -20.45
C GLU A 59 32.64 -2.97 -19.01
N VAL A 60 32.00 -3.88 -18.26
CA VAL A 60 31.75 -3.67 -16.82
C VAL A 60 32.98 -3.97 -15.95
N GLY A 61 34.06 -4.47 -16.55
CA GLY A 61 35.34 -4.70 -15.87
C GLY A 61 35.34 -5.88 -14.90
N LEU A 62 34.50 -6.89 -15.12
CA LEU A 62 34.47 -8.09 -14.30
C LEU A 62 35.63 -9.04 -14.67
N HIS A 63 36.32 -9.55 -13.66
CA HIS A 63 37.47 -10.45 -13.78
C HIS A 63 37.12 -11.89 -13.40
N ASP A 64 38.03 -12.80 -13.72
CA ASP A 64 37.89 -14.21 -13.35
C ASP A 64 37.82 -14.37 -11.82
N MET A 65 36.88 -15.19 -11.36
CA MET A 65 36.57 -15.47 -9.95
C MET A 65 36.02 -14.28 -9.16
N GLU A 66 35.63 -13.18 -9.82
CA GLU A 66 35.00 -12.03 -9.18
C GLU A 66 33.57 -12.35 -8.72
N THR A 67 33.17 -11.80 -7.57
CA THR A 67 31.84 -12.00 -7.00
C THR A 67 30.90 -10.87 -7.37
N VAL A 68 29.73 -11.23 -7.89
CA VAL A 68 28.62 -10.31 -8.09
C VAL A 68 27.43 -10.77 -7.26
N PHE A 69 26.70 -9.80 -6.72
CA PHE A 69 25.53 -10.08 -5.89
C PHE A 69 24.25 -10.05 -6.73
N ALA A 70 23.53 -11.17 -6.76
CA ALA A 70 22.24 -11.29 -7.38
C ALA A 70 21.13 -10.80 -6.43
N LEU A 71 20.43 -9.76 -6.86
CA LEU A 71 19.16 -9.33 -6.30
C LEU A 71 18.06 -10.08 -7.03
N LEU A 72 17.30 -10.89 -6.29
CA LEU A 72 16.15 -11.60 -6.85
C LEU A 72 14.99 -10.64 -7.14
N GLY A 73 14.18 -10.96 -8.15
CA GLY A 73 12.93 -10.25 -8.37
C GLY A 73 11.94 -10.55 -7.25
N GLN A 74 11.33 -9.52 -6.67
CA GLN A 74 10.20 -9.71 -5.77
C GLN A 74 8.94 -9.89 -6.60
N GLU A 75 8.22 -10.98 -6.39
CA GLU A 75 6.84 -11.08 -6.84
C GLU A 75 5.98 -10.14 -6.00
N ALA A 76 5.02 -9.49 -6.65
CA ALA A 76 4.07 -8.61 -5.96
C ALA A 76 2.72 -8.63 -6.68
N VAL A 77 1.65 -8.39 -5.93
CA VAL A 77 0.31 -8.23 -6.50
C VAL A 77 -0.19 -6.84 -6.15
N ALA A 78 -0.52 -6.05 -7.16
CA ALA A 78 -1.22 -4.77 -7.03
C ALA A 78 -2.72 -4.99 -7.27
N ALA A 79 -3.56 -4.15 -6.66
CA ALA A 79 -5.00 -4.24 -6.77
C ALA A 79 -5.62 -2.85 -7.02
N SER A 80 -6.57 -2.78 -7.96
CA SER A 80 -7.52 -1.68 -8.08
C SER A 80 -8.81 -2.02 -7.32
N GLY A 81 -9.93 -1.34 -7.57
CA GLY A 81 -11.19 -1.70 -6.93
C GLY A 81 -11.70 -3.10 -7.28
N TYR A 82 -11.58 -3.51 -8.55
CA TYR A 82 -12.14 -4.78 -9.07
C TYR A 82 -11.17 -5.55 -9.99
N ALA A 83 -9.89 -5.21 -9.97
CA ALA A 83 -8.88 -5.91 -10.76
C ALA A 83 -7.58 -6.06 -9.99
N PHE A 84 -6.75 -6.98 -10.45
CA PHE A 84 -5.43 -7.26 -9.91
C PHE A 84 -4.38 -7.28 -11.02
N ALA A 85 -3.15 -7.00 -10.63
CA ALA A 85 -1.97 -7.10 -11.48
C ALA A 85 -0.86 -7.83 -10.70
N LYS A 86 -0.50 -9.03 -11.11
CA LYS A 86 0.65 -9.76 -10.57
C LYS A 86 1.90 -9.40 -11.35
N ILE A 87 2.90 -8.88 -10.64
CA ILE A 87 4.26 -8.69 -11.12
C ILE A 87 5.03 -9.96 -10.77
N PHE A 88 5.53 -10.65 -11.79
CA PHE A 88 6.43 -11.79 -11.59
C PHE A 88 7.85 -11.31 -11.37
N ALA A 89 8.71 -12.13 -10.78
CA ALA A 89 10.09 -11.76 -10.50
C ALA A 89 10.88 -11.33 -11.76
N GLY A 90 10.49 -11.84 -12.95
CA GLY A 90 11.04 -11.43 -14.26
C GLY A 90 10.59 -10.05 -14.74
N GLY A 91 9.65 -9.41 -14.03
CA GLY A 91 9.07 -8.13 -14.40
C GLY A 91 7.96 -8.22 -15.45
N SER A 92 7.56 -9.42 -15.87
CA SER A 92 6.31 -9.59 -16.61
C SER A 92 5.12 -9.34 -15.69
N VAL A 93 4.02 -8.87 -16.27
CA VAL A 93 2.77 -8.61 -15.54
C VAL A 93 1.63 -9.43 -16.13
N VAL A 94 0.82 -10.05 -15.28
CA VAL A 94 -0.48 -10.62 -15.67
C VAL A 94 -1.57 -9.89 -14.91
N THR A 95 -2.62 -9.50 -15.62
CA THR A 95 -3.79 -8.82 -15.06
C THR A 95 -5.01 -9.72 -15.15
N TRP A 96 -5.94 -9.55 -14.21
CA TRP A 96 -7.24 -10.22 -14.22
C TRP A 96 -8.25 -9.42 -13.39
N GLY A 97 -9.54 -9.74 -13.56
CA GLY A 97 -10.66 -9.04 -12.93
C GLY A 97 -11.47 -8.26 -13.95
N SER A 98 -12.22 -7.24 -13.53
CA SER A 98 -13.09 -6.48 -14.44
C SER A 98 -12.29 -5.56 -15.37
N ASP A 99 -12.54 -5.68 -16.68
CA ASP A 99 -11.93 -4.84 -17.73
C ASP A 99 -12.12 -3.34 -17.47
N ALA A 100 -13.33 -2.95 -17.03
CA ALA A 100 -13.68 -1.56 -16.71
C ALA A 100 -12.86 -0.98 -15.53
N TRP A 101 -12.16 -1.84 -14.79
CA TRP A 101 -11.34 -1.53 -13.62
C TRP A 101 -9.84 -1.84 -13.82
N GLY A 102 -9.43 -2.15 -15.05
CA GLY A 102 -8.04 -2.44 -15.42
C GLY A 102 -7.67 -3.92 -15.37
N GLY A 103 -8.65 -4.82 -15.40
CA GLY A 103 -8.47 -6.27 -15.44
C GLY A 103 -7.90 -6.80 -16.75
N ASP A 104 -7.98 -6.02 -17.83
CA ASP A 104 -7.38 -6.31 -19.13
C ASP A 104 -6.21 -5.35 -19.43
N SER A 105 -5.01 -5.90 -19.57
CA SER A 105 -3.79 -5.21 -20.03
C SER A 105 -3.34 -5.63 -21.43
N GLY A 106 -4.14 -6.39 -22.19
CA GLY A 106 -3.76 -6.97 -23.48
C GLY A 106 -3.21 -5.96 -24.47
N VAL A 107 -3.79 -4.76 -24.51
CA VAL A 107 -3.36 -3.65 -25.39
C VAL A 107 -1.93 -3.17 -25.08
N VAL A 108 -1.54 -3.18 -23.81
CA VAL A 108 -0.23 -2.68 -23.35
C VAL A 108 0.72 -3.81 -22.94
N GLN A 109 0.29 -5.07 -23.05
CA GLN A 109 1.06 -6.24 -22.65
C GLN A 109 2.47 -6.29 -23.24
N PRO A 110 2.70 -5.95 -24.54
CA PRO A 110 4.05 -5.91 -25.09
C PRO A 110 4.98 -4.86 -24.46
N LEU A 111 4.41 -3.87 -23.77
CA LEU A 111 5.14 -2.79 -23.09
C LEU A 111 5.38 -3.09 -21.60
N LEU A 112 4.71 -4.09 -21.02
CA LEU A 112 4.83 -4.47 -19.61
C LEU A 112 5.99 -5.46 -19.39
N MET A 113 7.17 -5.06 -19.84
CA MET A 113 8.42 -5.81 -19.69
C MET A 113 9.31 -5.14 -18.66
N GLU A 114 9.98 -5.93 -17.82
CA GLU A 114 10.83 -5.43 -16.74
C GLU A 114 10.11 -4.45 -15.78
N VAL A 115 8.85 -4.73 -15.44
CA VAL A 115 8.11 -3.94 -14.46
C VAL A 115 8.78 -4.06 -13.09
N ALA A 116 9.08 -2.91 -12.49
CA ALA A 116 9.66 -2.84 -11.16
C ALA A 116 8.58 -2.69 -10.09
N ARG A 117 7.57 -1.83 -10.33
CA ARG A 117 6.49 -1.51 -9.39
C ARG A 117 5.21 -1.20 -10.15
N VAL A 118 4.06 -1.49 -9.54
CA VAL A 118 2.74 -1.10 -10.05
C VAL A 118 2.01 -0.32 -8.97
N GLN A 119 1.38 0.78 -9.37
CA GLN A 119 0.47 1.57 -8.55
C GLN A 119 -0.92 1.55 -9.18
N ALA A 120 -1.96 1.68 -8.36
CA ALA A 120 -3.34 1.63 -8.82
C ALA A 120 -4.15 2.82 -8.29
N THR A 121 -4.99 3.38 -9.16
CA THR A 121 -6.14 4.20 -8.75
C THR A 121 -7.36 3.29 -8.57
N GLU A 122 -8.55 3.86 -8.41
CA GLU A 122 -9.76 3.04 -8.28
C GLU A 122 -9.95 2.11 -9.49
N ARG A 123 -9.66 2.56 -10.72
CA ARG A 123 -9.98 1.83 -11.98
C ARG A 123 -8.86 1.76 -13.01
N ALA A 124 -7.63 2.11 -12.62
CA ALA A 124 -6.49 2.12 -13.52
C ALA A 124 -5.21 1.74 -12.80
N PHE A 125 -4.20 1.37 -13.59
CA PHE A 125 -2.88 1.02 -13.10
C PHE A 125 -1.80 1.81 -13.82
N ALA A 126 -0.68 2.01 -13.14
CA ALA A 126 0.54 2.59 -13.64
C ALA A 126 1.72 1.70 -13.24
N ALA A 127 2.37 1.07 -14.22
CA ALA A 127 3.60 0.31 -14.06
C ALA A 127 4.80 1.23 -14.25
N ILE A 128 5.72 1.21 -13.28
CA ILE A 128 7.05 1.80 -13.40
C ILE A 128 8.00 0.68 -13.84
N LEU A 129 8.59 0.84 -15.02
CA LEU A 129 9.57 -0.09 -15.57
C LEU A 129 10.94 0.14 -14.92
N ARG A 130 11.83 -0.86 -14.98
CA ARG A 130 13.19 -0.78 -14.43
C ARG A 130 14.05 0.33 -15.03
N ASN A 131 13.75 0.73 -16.26
CA ASN A 131 14.40 1.86 -16.95
C ASN A 131 13.77 3.22 -16.60
N GLY A 132 12.83 3.27 -15.66
CA GLY A 132 12.16 4.51 -15.22
C GLY A 132 11.03 4.99 -16.14
N ALA A 133 10.70 4.27 -17.21
CA ALA A 133 9.52 4.56 -18.03
C ALA A 133 8.22 4.14 -17.32
N VAL A 134 7.10 4.76 -17.72
CA VAL A 134 5.78 4.45 -17.17
C VAL A 134 4.83 3.94 -18.26
N VAL A 135 4.13 2.85 -17.96
CA VAL A 135 3.07 2.27 -18.79
C VAL A 135 1.78 2.27 -17.98
N THR A 136 0.69 2.79 -18.55
CA THR A 136 -0.62 2.86 -17.88
C THR A 136 -1.69 2.09 -18.64
N TRP A 137 -2.68 1.56 -17.92
CA TRP A 137 -3.85 0.91 -18.50
C TRP A 137 -5.07 1.02 -17.57
N GLY A 138 -6.24 0.61 -18.08
CA GLY A 138 -7.54 0.73 -17.42
C GLY A 138 -8.31 1.99 -17.82
N SER A 139 -9.20 2.46 -16.95
CA SER A 139 -10.11 3.55 -17.29
C SER A 139 -9.39 4.89 -17.46
N ARG A 140 -9.54 5.54 -18.63
CA ARG A 140 -8.95 6.86 -18.91
C ARG A 140 -9.38 7.95 -17.93
N ALA A 141 -10.63 7.92 -17.48
CA ALA A 141 -11.17 8.88 -16.50
C ALA A 141 -10.54 8.73 -15.10
N PHE A 142 -9.76 7.66 -14.88
CA PHE A 142 -9.09 7.34 -13.63
C PHE A 142 -7.56 7.27 -13.80
N GLY A 143 -7.02 7.79 -14.92
CA GLY A 143 -5.57 7.80 -15.16
C GLY A 143 -5.03 6.61 -15.95
N GLY A 144 -5.90 5.77 -16.53
CA GLY A 144 -5.49 4.65 -17.40
C GLY A 144 -4.92 5.05 -18.76
N GLY A 145 -4.67 6.34 -18.98
CA GLY A 145 -3.89 6.84 -20.10
C GLY A 145 -3.07 8.05 -19.68
N CYS A 146 -1.79 8.05 -20.07
CA CYS A 146 -0.84 9.14 -19.80
C CYS A 146 -0.26 9.77 -21.07
N ARG A 147 -0.96 9.66 -22.21
CA ARG A 147 -0.47 10.15 -23.52
C ARG A 147 -0.04 11.61 -23.53
N SER A 148 -0.65 12.46 -22.69
CA SER A 148 -0.31 13.89 -22.60
C SER A 148 1.07 14.17 -21.98
N VAL A 149 1.57 13.26 -21.13
CA VAL A 149 2.83 13.42 -20.38
C VAL A 149 3.82 12.28 -20.66
N GLN A 150 3.50 11.37 -21.58
CA GLN A 150 4.26 10.14 -21.84
C GLN A 150 5.72 10.41 -22.20
N GLU A 151 5.99 11.44 -23.00
CA GLU A 151 7.35 11.77 -23.45
C GLU A 151 8.22 12.32 -22.31
N GLU A 152 7.59 12.91 -21.30
CA GLU A 152 8.22 13.54 -20.13
C GLU A 152 8.36 12.58 -18.94
N LEU A 153 7.59 11.48 -18.90
CA LEU A 153 7.67 10.42 -17.88
C LEU A 153 8.91 9.52 -18.10
N ARG A 154 10.09 10.09 -17.92
CA ARG A 154 11.39 9.41 -17.94
C ARG A 154 12.04 9.46 -16.56
N ASP A 155 12.80 8.41 -16.22
CA ASP A 155 13.50 8.30 -14.94
C ASP A 155 12.58 8.43 -13.70
N VAL A 156 11.35 7.94 -13.81
CA VAL A 156 10.34 7.97 -12.73
C VAL A 156 10.81 7.10 -11.56
N GLN A 157 10.87 7.71 -10.37
CA GLN A 157 11.32 7.04 -9.14
C GLN A 157 10.16 6.50 -8.31
N GLN A 158 9.08 7.27 -8.24
CA GLN A 158 7.89 6.95 -7.47
C GLN A 158 6.64 7.47 -8.18
N VAL A 159 5.56 6.72 -8.07
CA VAL A 159 4.22 7.16 -8.45
C VAL A 159 3.34 7.07 -7.20
N GLN A 160 2.55 8.11 -6.96
CA GLN A 160 1.50 8.12 -5.95
C GLN A 160 0.14 8.24 -6.63
N ALA A 161 -0.86 7.53 -6.14
CA ALA A 161 -2.22 7.54 -6.67
C ALA A 161 -3.20 8.22 -5.69
N SER A 162 -4.11 9.02 -6.23
CA SER A 162 -5.38 9.38 -5.60
C SER A 162 -6.48 8.42 -6.09
N GLU A 163 -7.76 8.69 -5.83
CA GLU A 163 -8.84 7.82 -6.31
C GLU A 163 -8.91 7.77 -7.85
N ARG A 164 -8.53 8.85 -8.56
CA ARG A 164 -8.72 8.97 -10.02
C ARG A 164 -7.55 9.61 -10.77
N ALA A 165 -6.42 9.83 -10.11
CA ALA A 165 -5.25 10.46 -10.71
C ALA A 165 -3.94 9.91 -10.14
N PHE A 166 -2.85 10.17 -10.85
CA PHE A 166 -1.50 9.81 -10.47
C PHE A 166 -0.59 11.04 -10.46
N ALA A 167 0.41 11.01 -9.59
CA ALA A 167 1.52 11.96 -9.55
C ALA A 167 2.84 11.18 -9.49
N ALA A 168 3.74 11.42 -10.45
CA ALA A 168 5.06 10.81 -10.54
C ALA A 168 6.15 11.78 -10.08
N ILE A 169 7.07 11.30 -9.25
CA ILE A 169 8.32 12.00 -8.91
C ILE A 169 9.41 11.49 -9.87
N LEU A 170 10.03 12.41 -10.61
CA LEU A 170 11.15 12.11 -11.50
C LEU A 170 12.49 12.14 -10.73
N ALA A 171 13.55 11.58 -11.30
CA ALA A 171 14.88 11.56 -10.67
C ALA A 171 15.43 12.96 -10.33
N GLY A 172 15.01 14.00 -11.06
CA GLY A 172 15.36 15.40 -10.77
C GLY A 172 14.52 16.06 -9.67
N GLY A 173 13.63 15.32 -9.00
CA GLY A 173 12.74 15.85 -7.96
C GLY A 173 11.54 16.65 -8.48
N SER A 174 11.38 16.76 -9.80
CA SER A 174 10.17 17.35 -10.40
C SER A 174 9.00 16.37 -10.38
N VAL A 175 7.78 16.90 -10.47
CA VAL A 175 6.55 16.10 -10.44
C VAL A 175 5.73 16.27 -11.72
N LEU A 176 5.21 15.16 -12.23
CA LEU A 176 4.23 15.15 -13.34
C LEU A 176 2.94 14.47 -12.89
N CYS A 177 1.79 15.02 -13.28
CA CYS A 177 0.48 14.47 -12.94
C CYS A 177 -0.30 14.08 -14.19
N TRP A 178 -1.17 13.08 -14.05
CA TRP A 178 -2.14 12.71 -15.08
C TRP A 178 -3.39 12.06 -14.47
N GLY A 179 -4.45 11.94 -15.27
CA GLY A 179 -5.76 11.42 -14.86
C GLY A 179 -6.80 12.52 -14.70
N SER A 180 -7.76 12.33 -13.79
CA SER A 180 -8.83 13.32 -13.56
C SER A 180 -8.26 14.62 -12.99
N SER A 181 -8.44 15.74 -13.70
CA SER A 181 -8.05 17.07 -13.21
C SER A 181 -8.76 17.44 -11.90
N GLN A 182 -10.01 16.99 -11.73
CA GLN A 182 -10.79 17.16 -10.49
C GLN A 182 -10.24 16.34 -9.31
N ASN A 183 -9.27 15.44 -9.53
CA ASN A 183 -8.66 14.62 -8.47
C ASN A 183 -7.13 14.82 -8.40
N GLY A 184 -6.62 15.94 -8.92
CA GLY A 184 -5.20 16.28 -8.90
C GLY A 184 -4.39 15.74 -10.08
N GLY A 185 -5.04 15.28 -11.15
CA GLY A 185 -4.39 14.85 -12.39
C GLY A 185 -3.85 16.01 -13.25
N ASP A 186 -4.07 17.25 -12.84
CA ASP A 186 -3.48 18.45 -13.43
C ASP A 186 -2.77 19.26 -12.33
N CYS A 187 -1.45 19.46 -12.50
CA CYS A 187 -0.60 20.23 -11.60
C CYS A 187 0.00 21.46 -12.28
N ALA A 188 -0.45 21.85 -13.48
CA ALA A 188 0.15 22.93 -14.26
C ALA A 188 0.22 24.27 -13.48
N ALA A 189 -0.81 24.55 -12.68
CA ALA A 189 -0.89 25.77 -11.86
C ALA A 189 0.18 25.87 -10.76
N VAL A 190 0.79 24.74 -10.36
CA VAL A 190 1.82 24.66 -9.32
C VAL A 190 3.11 24.02 -9.83
N GLN A 191 3.25 23.80 -11.14
CA GLN A 191 4.35 23.06 -11.74
C GLN A 191 5.72 23.67 -11.38
N ASP A 192 5.83 25.00 -11.42
CA ASP A 192 7.05 25.74 -11.09
C ASP A 192 7.45 25.60 -9.61
N LEU A 193 6.49 25.25 -8.74
CA LEU A 193 6.74 25.03 -7.32
C LEU A 193 7.16 23.58 -7.04
N LEU A 194 6.83 22.63 -7.90
CA LEU A 194 7.07 21.20 -7.72
C LEU A 194 8.50 20.80 -8.11
N VAL A 195 9.48 21.39 -7.41
CA VAL A 195 10.92 21.11 -7.54
C VAL A 195 11.48 20.54 -6.24
N ASP A 196 12.50 19.69 -6.32
CA ASP A 196 13.11 19.01 -5.16
C ASP A 196 12.08 18.29 -4.27
N VAL A 197 11.05 17.69 -4.87
CA VAL A 197 10.02 16.93 -4.16
C VAL A 197 10.60 15.60 -3.69
N SER A 198 10.51 15.36 -2.37
CA SER A 198 11.02 14.16 -1.72
C SER A 198 9.96 13.05 -1.60
N CYS A 199 8.70 13.44 -1.38
CA CYS A 199 7.59 12.51 -1.29
C CYS A 199 6.25 13.21 -1.58
N ILE A 200 5.26 12.42 -1.97
CA ILE A 200 3.89 12.86 -2.22
C ILE A 200 2.94 12.01 -1.39
N GLN A 201 1.95 12.66 -0.78
CA GLN A 201 0.80 12.02 -0.14
C GLN A 201 -0.49 12.41 -0.85
N ALA A 202 -1.45 11.49 -0.89
CA ALA A 202 -2.71 11.66 -1.60
C ALA A 202 -3.91 11.45 -0.66
N SER A 203 -4.89 12.33 -0.74
CA SER A 203 -6.25 12.06 -0.30
C SER A 203 -7.04 11.46 -1.48
N ARG A 204 -8.35 11.25 -1.35
CA ARG A 204 -9.16 10.73 -2.49
C ARG A 204 -9.15 11.65 -3.71
N GLY A 205 -8.95 12.96 -3.53
CA GLY A 205 -9.09 13.95 -4.61
C GLY A 205 -7.99 15.02 -4.69
N ALA A 206 -6.95 14.93 -3.88
CA ALA A 206 -5.88 15.92 -3.84
C ALA A 206 -4.54 15.30 -3.50
N PHE A 207 -3.48 16.06 -3.73
CA PHE A 207 -2.10 15.68 -3.40
C PHE A 207 -1.42 16.77 -2.57
N ALA A 208 -0.46 16.34 -1.75
CA ALA A 208 0.46 17.19 -1.02
C ALA A 208 1.89 16.66 -1.20
N ALA A 209 2.77 17.49 -1.76
CA ALA A 209 4.18 17.20 -1.94
C ALA A 209 5.00 17.81 -0.81
N ILE A 210 5.91 17.02 -0.21
CA ILE A 210 6.92 17.50 0.73
C ILE A 210 8.22 17.72 -0.04
N HIS A 211 8.71 18.96 -0.03
CA HIS A 211 9.99 19.33 -0.62
C HIS A 211 11.14 18.89 0.29
N ALA A 212 12.34 18.69 -0.25
CA ALA A 212 13.54 18.38 0.52
C ALA A 212 13.86 19.43 1.60
N SER A 213 13.39 20.68 1.40
CA SER A 213 13.48 21.77 2.38
C SER A 213 12.48 21.69 3.54
N GLY A 214 11.52 20.75 3.48
CA GLY A 214 10.41 20.64 4.42
C GLY A 214 9.25 21.61 4.16
N LEU A 215 9.22 22.30 3.00
CA LEU A 215 8.04 23.02 2.51
C LEU A 215 6.99 22.04 1.99
N VAL A 216 5.72 22.46 1.94
CA VAL A 216 4.63 21.68 1.33
C VAL A 216 3.94 22.46 0.21
N THR A 217 3.77 21.81 -0.94
CA THR A 217 2.93 22.28 -2.06
C THR A 217 1.74 21.35 -2.21
N THR A 218 0.54 21.90 -2.42
CA THR A 218 -0.71 21.14 -2.56
C THR A 218 -1.40 21.47 -3.87
N TRP A 219 -2.15 20.50 -4.41
CA TRP A 219 -2.97 20.68 -5.61
C TRP A 219 -4.09 19.64 -5.68
N GLY A 220 -5.03 19.83 -6.61
CA GLY A 220 -6.22 19.01 -6.78
C GLY A 220 -7.47 19.69 -6.22
N HIS A 221 -8.48 18.91 -5.83
CA HIS A 221 -9.76 19.47 -5.41
C HIS A 221 -9.65 20.19 -4.06
N PRO A 222 -10.11 21.46 -3.93
CA PRO A 222 -10.04 22.22 -2.68
C PRO A 222 -10.71 21.50 -1.49
N ASP A 223 -11.93 20.98 -1.68
CA ASP A 223 -12.66 20.23 -0.64
C ASP A 223 -12.00 18.91 -0.20
N TYR A 224 -10.98 18.43 -0.92
CA TYR A 224 -10.21 17.23 -0.59
C TYR A 224 -8.80 17.58 -0.05
N GLY A 225 -8.53 18.86 0.22
CA GLY A 225 -7.26 19.35 0.72
C GLY A 225 -6.27 19.83 -0.36
N GLY A 226 -6.75 20.05 -1.58
CA GLY A 226 -5.94 20.60 -2.68
C GLY A 226 -5.62 22.09 -2.56
N ASP A 227 -6.24 22.79 -1.60
CA ASP A 227 -5.91 24.16 -1.22
C ASP A 227 -5.42 24.22 0.23
N SER A 228 -4.16 24.63 0.41
CA SER A 228 -3.53 24.88 1.72
C SER A 228 -3.19 26.35 1.98
N ALA A 229 -3.74 27.30 1.20
CA ALA A 229 -3.40 28.72 1.30
C ALA A 229 -3.57 29.29 2.72
N ALA A 230 -4.63 28.87 3.44
CA ALA A 230 -4.93 29.33 4.79
C ALA A 230 -3.86 28.94 5.83
N VAL A 231 -3.12 27.84 5.60
CA VAL A 231 -2.10 27.31 6.52
C VAL A 231 -0.69 27.35 5.93
N ARG A 232 -0.50 27.94 4.75
CA ARG A 232 0.75 27.92 3.98
C ARG A 232 1.97 28.37 4.80
N GLN A 233 1.83 29.41 5.62
CA GLN A 233 2.93 29.92 6.46
C GLN A 233 3.33 28.95 7.57
N GLN A 234 2.43 28.04 7.98
CA GLN A 234 2.67 27.04 9.01
C GLN A 234 3.26 25.73 8.43
N LEU A 235 3.10 25.49 7.12
CA LEU A 235 3.60 24.31 6.41
C LEU A 235 5.09 24.42 6.06
N THR A 236 5.89 24.64 7.09
CA THR A 236 7.36 24.70 7.02
C THR A 236 7.96 23.69 7.98
N GLN A 237 9.13 23.15 7.62
CA GLN A 237 9.81 22.11 8.40
C GLN A 237 8.91 20.88 8.62
N VAL A 238 8.13 20.51 7.61
CA VAL A 238 7.26 19.33 7.61
C VAL A 238 8.11 18.10 7.31
N ARG A 239 7.99 17.08 8.16
CA ARG A 239 8.71 15.80 8.01
C ARG A 239 7.83 14.66 7.50
N GLN A 240 6.52 14.74 7.73
CA GLN A 240 5.57 13.71 7.34
C GLN A 240 4.18 14.33 7.13
N ILE A 241 3.44 13.81 6.17
CA ILE A 241 2.03 14.11 5.97
C ILE A 241 1.24 12.81 6.06
N GLN A 242 0.08 12.86 6.70
CA GLN A 242 -0.91 11.79 6.67
C GLN A 242 -2.20 12.34 6.06
N ALA A 243 -2.81 11.59 5.13
CA ALA A 243 -4.09 11.94 4.52
C ALA A 243 -5.24 11.12 5.11
N SER A 244 -6.40 11.77 5.28
CA SER A 244 -7.71 11.11 5.42
C SER A 244 -8.43 11.11 4.06
N GLY A 245 -9.72 10.76 4.04
CA GLY A 245 -10.51 10.77 2.80
C GLY A 245 -10.52 12.13 2.09
N ARG A 246 -10.54 13.24 2.85
CA ARG A 246 -10.69 14.61 2.31
C ARG A 246 -9.84 15.68 3.02
N ALA A 247 -8.89 15.29 3.87
CA ALA A 247 -8.07 16.22 4.63
C ALA A 247 -6.64 15.69 4.80
N PHE A 248 -5.76 16.56 5.28
CA PHE A 248 -4.37 16.23 5.57
C PHE A 248 -3.96 16.73 6.96
N ALA A 249 -3.01 16.01 7.57
CA ALA A 249 -2.32 16.40 8.78
C ALA A 249 -0.80 16.32 8.54
N ALA A 250 -0.11 17.45 8.62
CA ALA A 250 1.34 17.55 8.53
C ALA A 250 1.96 17.53 9.93
N ILE A 251 2.93 16.64 10.15
CA ILE A 251 3.78 16.59 11.34
C ILE A 251 5.04 17.39 11.02
N ARG A 252 5.32 18.41 11.82
CA ARG A 252 6.53 19.24 11.72
C ARG A 252 7.69 18.62 12.50
N HIS A 253 8.91 19.05 12.21
CA HIS A 253 10.12 18.58 12.90
C HIS A 253 10.12 18.86 14.42
N ASP A 254 9.40 19.90 14.85
CA ASP A 254 9.19 20.22 16.27
C ASP A 254 8.11 19.37 16.95
N GLY A 255 7.51 18.42 16.22
CA GLY A 255 6.44 17.56 16.71
C GLY A 255 5.07 18.23 16.80
N SER A 256 4.90 19.46 16.31
CA SER A 256 3.58 20.08 16.16
C SER A 256 2.86 19.56 14.91
N VAL A 257 1.53 19.68 14.90
CA VAL A 257 0.68 19.26 13.78
C VAL A 257 -0.08 20.45 13.19
N VAL A 258 -0.13 20.51 11.86
CA VAL A 258 -0.92 21.47 11.08
C VAL A 258 -1.87 20.68 10.18
N THR A 259 -3.16 21.01 10.19
CA THR A 259 -4.18 20.34 9.37
C THR A 259 -4.82 21.28 8.36
N TRP A 260 -5.31 20.71 7.26
CA TRP A 260 -6.11 21.44 6.27
C TRP A 260 -7.01 20.48 5.47
N GLY A 261 -7.90 21.04 4.65
CA GLY A 261 -8.92 20.32 3.90
C GLY A 261 -10.29 20.32 4.59
N CYS A 262 -11.13 19.32 4.31
CA CYS A 262 -12.49 19.29 4.84
C CYS A 262 -12.51 19.14 6.37
N ALA A 263 -13.16 20.08 7.07
CA ALA A 263 -13.26 20.06 8.54
C ALA A 263 -13.92 18.78 9.08
N ASP A 264 -14.99 18.30 8.43
CA ASP A 264 -15.69 17.06 8.81
C ASP A 264 -14.87 15.78 8.56
N HIS A 265 -13.69 15.90 7.94
CA HIS A 265 -12.74 14.80 7.69
C HIS A 265 -11.40 15.01 8.44
N GLY A 266 -11.37 15.93 9.41
CA GLY A 266 -10.19 16.20 10.24
C GLY A 266 -9.29 17.34 9.76
N GLY A 267 -9.74 18.14 8.79
CA GLY A 267 -9.02 19.32 8.30
C GLY A 267 -8.93 20.47 9.31
N ASP A 268 -9.72 20.42 10.39
CA ASP A 268 -9.70 21.39 11.49
C ASP A 268 -9.28 20.71 12.81
N SER A 269 -8.08 21.02 13.30
CA SER A 269 -7.53 20.58 14.58
C SER A 269 -7.60 21.64 15.69
N THR A 270 -8.24 22.78 15.47
CA THR A 270 -8.20 23.95 16.38
C THR A 270 -8.60 23.61 17.82
N SER A 271 -9.60 22.74 18.00
CA SER A 271 -10.07 22.33 19.33
C SER A 271 -9.07 21.50 20.14
N VAL A 272 -8.09 20.88 19.47
CA VAL A 272 -7.06 20.02 20.11
C VAL A 272 -5.65 20.55 19.88
N GLN A 273 -5.49 21.72 19.26
CA GLN A 273 -4.19 22.25 18.83
C GLN A 273 -3.17 22.36 19.98
N THR A 274 -3.63 22.67 21.19
CA THR A 274 -2.78 22.79 22.38
C THR A 274 -2.23 21.45 22.86
N LEU A 275 -2.90 20.34 22.52
CA LEU A 275 -2.53 18.97 22.84
C LEU A 275 -1.63 18.33 21.76
N LEU A 276 -1.63 18.85 20.53
CA LEU A 276 -0.83 18.33 19.41
C LEU A 276 0.61 18.85 19.46
N LYS A 277 1.32 18.48 20.52
CA LYS A 277 2.75 18.75 20.73
C LYS A 277 3.48 17.43 20.90
N ASN A 278 4.73 17.36 20.45
CA ASN A 278 5.54 16.13 20.54
C ASN A 278 4.84 14.93 19.88
N VAL A 279 4.18 15.16 18.74
CA VAL A 279 3.52 14.10 17.98
C VAL A 279 4.56 13.25 17.27
N GLU A 280 4.54 11.96 17.56
CA GLU A 280 5.42 10.97 16.95
C GLU A 280 4.85 10.51 15.62
N ARG A 281 3.58 10.08 15.61
CA ARG A 281 2.89 9.51 14.45
C ARG A 281 1.43 9.92 14.43
N VAL A 282 0.85 9.98 13.24
CA VAL A 282 -0.58 10.21 13.03
C VAL A 282 -1.16 9.06 12.21
N GLN A 283 -2.23 8.46 12.70
CA GLN A 283 -3.04 7.50 11.97
C GLN A 283 -4.32 8.18 11.48
N ALA A 284 -4.67 7.99 10.21
CA ALA A 284 -5.92 8.49 9.65
C ALA A 284 -6.96 7.37 9.52
N SER A 285 -8.21 7.76 9.72
CA SER A 285 -9.41 7.10 9.19
C SER A 285 -9.91 7.87 7.98
N ASP A 286 -11.07 7.51 7.42
CA ASP A 286 -11.66 8.27 6.32
C ASP A 286 -12.08 9.68 6.76
N THR A 287 -12.58 9.82 7.99
CA THR A 287 -13.20 11.06 8.50
C THR A 287 -12.48 11.71 9.69
N ALA A 288 -11.43 11.11 10.22
CA ALA A 288 -10.79 11.54 11.47
C ALA A 288 -9.32 11.13 11.54
N PHE A 289 -8.59 11.72 12.50
CA PHE A 289 -7.20 11.39 12.80
C PHE A 289 -7.01 11.01 14.28
N ALA A 290 -5.97 10.24 14.54
CA ALA A 290 -5.46 9.94 15.88
C ALA A 290 -3.94 10.10 15.90
N ALA A 291 -3.44 11.02 16.72
CA ALA A 291 -2.01 11.24 16.95
C ALA A 291 -1.54 10.41 18.15
N ILE A 292 -0.41 9.73 18.00
CA ILE A 292 0.38 9.14 19.09
C ILE A 292 1.47 10.15 19.46
N LEU A 293 1.48 10.57 20.72
CA LEU A 293 2.50 11.48 21.26
C LEU A 293 3.72 10.68 21.74
N LEU A 294 4.86 11.36 21.90
CA LEU A 294 6.11 10.75 22.40
C LEU A 294 5.99 10.16 23.81
N ASP A 295 5.01 10.59 24.62
CA ASP A 295 4.71 10.00 25.93
C ASP A 295 3.81 8.75 25.84
N GLY A 296 3.43 8.34 24.63
CA GLY A 296 2.56 7.20 24.37
C GLY A 296 1.07 7.47 24.57
N SER A 297 0.69 8.72 24.85
CA SER A 297 -0.71 9.15 24.91
C SER A 297 -1.29 9.37 23.50
N VAL A 298 -2.63 9.39 23.41
CA VAL A 298 -3.34 9.55 22.13
C VAL A 298 -4.24 10.78 22.16
N VAL A 299 -4.26 11.54 21.07
CA VAL A 299 -5.19 12.64 20.82
C VAL A 299 -5.92 12.38 19.50
N THR A 300 -7.25 12.50 19.50
CA THR A 300 -8.07 12.31 18.29
C THR A 300 -8.85 13.57 17.93
N TRP A 301 -9.09 13.79 16.64
CA TRP A 301 -9.90 14.90 16.11
C TRP A 301 -10.49 14.55 14.75
N GLY A 302 -11.38 15.42 14.27
CA GLY A 302 -12.18 15.21 13.06
C GLY A 302 -13.59 14.73 13.39
N TYR A 303 -14.14 13.87 12.55
CA TYR A 303 -15.52 13.42 12.52
C TYR A 303 -16.52 14.49 12.05
N HIS A 304 -17.59 14.01 11.41
CA HIS A 304 -18.71 14.85 11.04
C HIS A 304 -19.37 15.42 12.31
N LYS A 305 -19.81 16.69 12.28
CA LYS A 305 -20.35 17.42 13.45
C LYS A 305 -21.33 16.61 14.31
N ILE A 306 -22.26 15.90 13.68
CA ILE A 306 -23.29 15.10 14.37
C ILE A 306 -22.67 13.93 15.16
N SER A 307 -21.70 13.23 14.57
CA SER A 307 -21.01 12.12 15.23
C SER A 307 -19.94 12.58 16.22
N ARG A 308 -19.42 13.81 16.06
CA ARG A 308 -18.27 14.30 16.81
C ARG A 308 -18.52 14.31 18.31
N ASP A 309 -19.66 14.81 18.76
CA ASP A 309 -19.92 14.95 20.20
C ASP A 309 -20.03 13.58 20.89
N LEU A 310 -20.77 12.65 20.26
CA LEU A 310 -20.88 11.27 20.74
C LEU A 310 -19.52 10.57 20.78
N VAL A 311 -18.70 10.72 19.72
CA VAL A 311 -17.39 10.09 19.66
C VAL A 311 -16.41 10.71 20.65
N LEU A 312 -16.47 12.02 20.89
CA LEU A 312 -15.65 12.68 21.90
C LEU A 312 -16.02 12.24 23.32
N GLU A 313 -17.29 12.02 23.62
CA GLU A 313 -17.72 11.44 24.90
C GLU A 313 -17.17 10.01 25.09
N GLN A 314 -17.30 9.17 24.07
CA GLN A 314 -16.74 7.82 24.06
C GLN A 314 -15.21 7.84 24.22
N PHE A 315 -14.53 8.72 23.50
CA PHE A 315 -13.08 8.89 23.58
C PHE A 315 -12.64 9.31 24.98
N ARG A 316 -13.32 10.29 25.60
CA ARG A 316 -13.04 10.72 26.98
C ARG A 316 -13.16 9.57 27.98
N ALA A 317 -14.11 8.66 27.78
CA ALA A 317 -14.29 7.50 28.64
C ALA A 317 -13.10 6.51 28.57
N VAL A 318 -12.41 6.43 27.42
CA VAL A 318 -11.27 5.53 27.22
C VAL A 318 -9.91 6.23 27.25
N GLN A 319 -9.87 7.57 27.33
CA GLN A 319 -8.63 8.36 27.23
C GLN A 319 -7.57 7.96 28.25
N GLN A 320 -7.96 7.65 29.48
CA GLN A 320 -7.03 7.19 30.53
C GLN A 320 -6.45 5.80 30.24
N GLN A 321 -7.11 5.01 29.39
CA GLN A 321 -6.63 3.70 28.96
C GLN A 321 -5.64 3.80 27.80
N LEU A 322 -5.61 4.93 27.08
CA LEU A 322 -4.74 5.18 25.91
C LEU A 322 -3.37 5.73 26.35
N GLN A 323 -2.69 4.97 27.21
CA GLN A 323 -1.32 5.24 27.65
C GLN A 323 -0.41 4.09 27.25
N GLY A 324 0.77 4.42 26.74
CA GLY A 324 1.71 3.43 26.19
C GLY A 324 1.13 2.73 24.95
N VAL A 325 0.51 3.49 24.04
CA VAL A 325 0.00 2.97 22.77
C VAL A 325 1.15 2.74 21.80
N ARG A 326 1.26 1.52 21.27
CA ARG A 326 2.30 1.13 20.30
C ARG A 326 1.84 1.31 18.86
N GLN A 327 0.57 1.01 18.58
CA GLN A 327 0.01 1.01 17.24
C GLN A 327 -1.48 1.38 17.28
N ILE A 328 -1.93 2.13 16.28
CA ILE A 328 -3.35 2.40 16.04
C ILE A 328 -3.70 1.82 14.68
N GLN A 329 -4.87 1.19 14.59
CA GLN A 329 -5.51 0.78 13.34
C GLN A 329 -6.84 1.53 13.21
N ALA A 330 -7.19 1.88 11.98
CA ALA A 330 -8.36 2.70 11.70
C ALA A 330 -9.25 2.00 10.67
N CYS A 331 -10.56 2.08 10.89
CA CYS A 331 -11.58 1.86 9.87
C CYS A 331 -12.23 3.20 9.51
N GLN A 332 -13.27 3.24 8.67
CA GLN A 332 -13.85 4.48 8.09
C GLN A 332 -14.04 5.62 9.11
N SER A 333 -14.55 5.33 10.30
CA SER A 333 -14.77 6.32 11.36
C SER A 333 -14.50 5.78 12.76
N SER A 334 -13.62 4.79 12.91
CA SER A 334 -13.30 4.24 14.24
C SER A 334 -11.84 3.80 14.30
N PHE A 335 -11.35 3.63 15.52
CA PHE A 335 -9.96 3.30 15.78
C PHE A 335 -9.86 2.18 16.83
N ALA A 336 -8.78 1.41 16.73
CA ALA A 336 -8.36 0.43 17.72
C ALA A 336 -6.86 0.61 17.99
N ALA A 337 -6.50 0.83 19.25
CA ALA A 337 -5.12 0.95 19.70
C ALA A 337 -4.64 -0.33 20.38
N ILE A 338 -3.44 -0.79 20.01
CA ILE A 338 -2.70 -1.83 20.72
C ILE A 338 -1.71 -1.14 21.66
N ARG A 339 -1.82 -1.45 22.95
CA ARG A 339 -0.91 -0.97 23.99
C ARG A 339 0.33 -1.87 24.12
N HIS A 340 1.39 -1.36 24.73
CA HIS A 340 2.61 -2.13 25.01
C HIS A 340 2.36 -3.34 25.91
N ASP A 341 1.30 -3.34 26.72
CA ASP A 341 0.87 -4.47 27.56
C ASP A 341 0.01 -5.50 26.81
N GLY A 342 -0.14 -5.37 25.48
CA GLY A 342 -0.91 -6.27 24.63
C GLY A 342 -2.43 -6.07 24.69
N ARG A 343 -2.92 -5.11 25.50
CA ARG A 343 -4.36 -4.79 25.55
C ARG A 343 -4.78 -3.93 24.37
N VAL A 344 -6.05 -4.09 23.99
CA VAL A 344 -6.68 -3.29 22.95
C VAL A 344 -7.68 -2.31 23.55
N VAL A 345 -7.66 -1.09 23.05
CA VAL A 345 -8.63 -0.04 23.37
C VAL A 345 -9.22 0.46 22.05
N GLY A 346 -10.53 0.37 21.89
CA GLY A 346 -11.21 0.84 20.69
C GLY A 346 -12.18 1.99 20.97
N TRP A 347 -12.32 2.90 20.02
CA TRP A 347 -13.21 4.06 20.11
C TRP A 347 -13.77 4.44 18.74
N GLY A 348 -14.86 5.21 18.74
CA GLY A 348 -15.67 5.53 17.55
C GLY A 348 -16.85 4.57 17.38
N PRO A 349 -17.78 4.86 16.44
CA PRO A 349 -19.10 4.22 16.38
C PRO A 349 -19.08 2.68 16.31
N VAL A 350 -18.07 2.09 15.66
CA VAL A 350 -17.91 0.63 15.54
C VAL A 350 -16.65 0.11 16.25
N GLY A 351 -15.89 0.99 16.90
CA GLY A 351 -14.65 0.65 17.60
C GLY A 351 -14.84 0.26 19.05
N VAL A 352 -15.98 0.59 19.67
CA VAL A 352 -16.21 0.33 21.10
C VAL A 352 -16.21 -1.17 21.41
N LEU A 353 -15.36 -1.58 22.35
CA LEU A 353 -15.26 -2.96 22.82
C LEU A 353 -16.18 -3.21 24.00
N SER A 354 -16.92 -4.32 23.98
CA SER A 354 -17.64 -4.82 25.15
C SER A 354 -16.67 -5.45 26.16
N ALA A 355 -17.04 -5.51 27.44
CA ALA A 355 -16.20 -6.12 28.47
C ALA A 355 -15.87 -7.60 28.17
N GLY A 356 -16.81 -8.33 27.54
CA GLY A 356 -16.61 -9.71 27.11
C GLY A 356 -15.57 -9.83 26.00
N LEU A 357 -15.60 -8.95 24.99
CA LEU A 357 -14.60 -8.91 23.93
C LEU A 357 -13.22 -8.49 24.46
N GLN A 358 -13.18 -7.51 25.35
CA GLN A 358 -11.94 -7.04 25.96
C GLN A 358 -11.23 -8.15 26.76
N ALA A 359 -11.98 -9.07 27.37
CA ALA A 359 -11.42 -10.23 28.07
C ALA A 359 -10.84 -11.31 27.15
N GLN A 360 -11.27 -11.35 25.88
CA GLN A 360 -10.79 -12.28 24.85
C GLN A 360 -9.52 -11.76 24.14
N LEU A 361 -9.39 -10.44 24.00
CA LEU A 361 -8.23 -9.78 23.36
C LEU A 361 -6.99 -9.82 24.26
N ARG A 362 -6.27 -10.94 24.23
CA ARG A 362 -5.06 -11.19 25.04
C ARG A 362 -3.81 -11.23 24.17
N ASP A 363 -2.78 -10.49 24.60
CA ASP A 363 -1.48 -10.41 23.92
C ASP A 363 -1.61 -10.16 22.42
N VAL A 364 -2.47 -9.20 22.05
CA VAL A 364 -2.81 -8.93 20.65
C VAL A 364 -1.57 -8.47 19.89
N ARG A 365 -1.28 -9.18 18.80
CA ARG A 365 -0.08 -8.96 17.98
C ARG A 365 -0.33 -8.05 16.81
N HIS A 366 -1.51 -8.18 16.21
CA HIS A 366 -1.91 -7.45 15.00
C HIS A 366 -3.41 -7.20 15.01
N ILE A 367 -3.81 -6.06 14.48
CA ILE A 367 -5.21 -5.75 14.16
C ILE A 367 -5.27 -5.39 12.69
N GLN A 368 -6.24 -5.97 11.98
CA GLN A 368 -6.60 -5.59 10.63
C GLN A 368 -8.00 -4.96 10.64
N ALA A 369 -8.21 -3.92 9.84
CA ALA A 369 -9.50 -3.25 9.72
C ALA A 369 -10.08 -3.38 8.30
N SER A 370 -11.38 -3.63 8.20
CA SER A 370 -12.18 -3.38 6.99
C SER A 370 -12.74 -1.95 7.04
N SER A 371 -13.70 -1.58 6.20
CA SER A 371 -14.32 -0.26 6.29
C SER A 371 -15.09 -0.05 7.61
N GLN A 372 -15.66 -1.10 8.20
CA GLN A 372 -16.58 -1.01 9.35
C GLN A 372 -16.39 -2.09 10.42
N ALA A 373 -15.32 -2.87 10.37
CA ALA A 373 -15.03 -3.90 11.36
C ALA A 373 -13.52 -4.05 11.58
N PHE A 374 -13.17 -4.77 12.64
CA PHE A 374 -11.80 -5.11 13.01
C PHE A 374 -11.67 -6.61 13.29
N ALA A 375 -10.48 -7.13 13.00
CA ALA A 375 -10.08 -8.49 13.33
C ALA A 375 -8.68 -8.46 13.98
N ALA A 376 -8.55 -9.03 15.17
CA ALA A 376 -7.30 -9.09 15.93
C ALA A 376 -6.75 -10.51 15.96
N ILE A 377 -5.44 -10.65 15.78
CA ILE A 377 -4.70 -11.90 16.03
C ILE A 377 -4.16 -11.86 17.45
N CYS A 378 -4.64 -12.76 18.30
CA CYS A 378 -4.22 -12.89 19.70
C CYS A 378 -2.89 -13.66 19.82
N GLY A 379 -2.27 -13.59 21.01
CA GLY A 379 -0.96 -14.22 21.25
C GLY A 379 -0.94 -15.75 21.08
N ASP A 380 -2.09 -16.40 21.21
CA ASP A 380 -2.27 -17.84 21.00
C ASP A 380 -2.61 -18.21 19.54
N GLY A 381 -2.65 -17.24 18.62
CA GLY A 381 -3.00 -17.45 17.21
C GLY A 381 -4.50 -17.52 16.93
N SER A 382 -5.36 -17.31 17.94
CA SER A 382 -6.80 -17.15 17.74
C SER A 382 -7.16 -15.78 17.18
N VAL A 383 -8.35 -15.67 16.59
CA VAL A 383 -8.88 -14.42 16.03
C VAL A 383 -10.09 -13.95 16.82
N VAL A 384 -10.14 -12.66 17.12
CA VAL A 384 -11.30 -11.99 17.72
C VAL A 384 -11.74 -10.86 16.78
N THR A 385 -13.02 -10.82 16.44
CA THR A 385 -13.61 -9.80 15.55
C THR A 385 -14.63 -8.93 16.27
N TRP A 386 -14.78 -7.69 15.82
CA TRP A 386 -15.82 -6.78 16.30
C TRP A 386 -16.13 -5.69 15.26
N GLY A 387 -17.24 -4.98 15.46
CA GLY A 387 -17.74 -3.94 14.56
C GLY A 387 -19.01 -4.39 13.85
N SER A 388 -19.23 -3.93 12.62
CA SER A 388 -20.42 -4.27 11.84
C SER A 388 -20.39 -5.73 11.37
N ASP A 389 -21.41 -6.51 11.73
CA ASP A 389 -21.54 -7.93 11.37
C ASP A 389 -21.39 -8.15 9.86
N GLY A 390 -22.13 -7.38 9.05
CA GLY A 390 -22.09 -7.43 7.59
C GLY A 390 -20.82 -6.84 6.94
N ALA A 391 -19.83 -6.43 7.73
CA ALA A 391 -18.50 -6.04 7.26
C ALA A 391 -17.38 -6.95 7.80
N GLY A 392 -17.76 -8.11 8.37
CA GLY A 392 -16.85 -9.10 8.97
C GLY A 392 -16.63 -8.94 10.47
N GLY A 393 -17.47 -8.15 11.16
CA GLY A 393 -17.45 -8.02 12.61
C GLY A 393 -17.89 -9.29 13.33
N ASP A 394 -18.72 -10.11 12.68
CA ASP A 394 -19.10 -11.44 13.14
C ASP A 394 -18.32 -12.52 12.36
N SER A 395 -17.52 -13.30 13.07
CA SER A 395 -16.77 -14.45 12.56
C SER A 395 -17.26 -15.79 13.13
N SER A 396 -18.38 -15.80 13.86
CA SER A 396 -18.89 -16.96 14.58
C SER A 396 -19.05 -18.21 13.70
N ALA A 397 -19.48 -18.04 12.45
CA ALA A 397 -19.64 -19.12 11.48
C ALA A 397 -18.31 -19.86 11.17
N VAL A 398 -17.19 -19.16 11.19
CA VAL A 398 -15.85 -19.69 10.86
C VAL A 398 -14.90 -19.73 12.05
N GLN A 399 -15.33 -19.31 13.24
CA GLN A 399 -14.49 -19.17 14.44
C GLN A 399 -13.73 -20.46 14.79
N HIS A 400 -14.35 -21.62 14.55
CA HIS A 400 -13.74 -22.92 14.79
C HIS A 400 -12.54 -23.23 13.87
N LEU A 401 -12.47 -22.58 12.71
CA LEU A 401 -11.39 -22.68 11.72
C LEU A 401 -10.25 -21.69 11.99
N LEU A 402 -10.51 -20.57 12.67
CA LEU A 402 -9.54 -19.48 12.90
C LEU A 402 -8.57 -19.80 14.05
N ARG A 403 -7.71 -20.81 13.82
CA ARG A 403 -6.65 -21.25 14.74
C ARG A 403 -5.29 -21.14 14.06
N ASP A 404 -4.26 -20.79 14.84
CA ASP A 404 -2.88 -20.62 14.35
C ASP A 404 -2.79 -19.64 13.17
N VAL A 405 -3.56 -18.54 13.23
CA VAL A 405 -3.59 -17.52 12.17
C VAL A 405 -2.30 -16.71 12.18
N GLN A 406 -1.69 -16.58 11.00
CA GLN A 406 -0.44 -15.86 10.80
C GLN A 406 -0.67 -14.43 10.29
N GLN A 407 -1.62 -14.25 9.38
CA GLN A 407 -1.91 -12.98 8.74
C GLN A 407 -3.41 -12.84 8.48
N ILE A 408 -3.91 -11.61 8.57
CA ILE A 408 -5.25 -11.25 8.13
C ILE A 408 -5.13 -10.14 7.09
N GLN A 409 -5.93 -10.23 6.03
CA GLN A 409 -6.17 -9.16 5.07
C GLN A 409 -7.64 -8.78 5.09
N ALA A 410 -7.94 -7.54 4.71
CA ALA A 410 -9.30 -7.02 4.66
C ALA A 410 -9.61 -6.39 3.29
N SER A 411 -10.77 -6.72 2.75
CA SER A 411 -11.41 -5.93 1.69
C SER A 411 -12.28 -4.85 2.37
N GLU A 412 -13.10 -4.11 1.62
CA GLU A 412 -13.96 -3.09 2.24
C GLU A 412 -14.94 -3.70 3.26
N ARG A 413 -15.41 -4.94 3.06
CA ARG A 413 -16.48 -5.53 3.91
C ARG A 413 -16.27 -7.02 4.26
N ALA A 414 -15.08 -7.54 4.05
CA ALA A 414 -14.74 -8.91 4.39
C ALA A 414 -13.30 -9.02 4.89
N PHE A 415 -12.97 -10.19 5.43
CA PHE A 415 -11.62 -10.55 5.84
C PHE A 415 -11.22 -11.91 5.27
N ALA A 416 -9.91 -12.09 5.12
CA ALA A 416 -9.28 -13.35 4.78
C ALA A 416 -8.09 -13.60 5.72
N ALA A 417 -8.09 -14.76 6.37
CA ALA A 417 -7.02 -15.21 7.25
C ALA A 417 -6.14 -16.25 6.55
N LEU A 418 -4.82 -16.09 6.66
CA LEU A 418 -3.83 -17.10 6.31
C LEU A 418 -3.43 -17.88 7.57
N LEU A 419 -3.68 -19.18 7.57
CA LEU A 419 -3.34 -20.08 8.66
C LEU A 419 -1.92 -20.63 8.48
N ARG A 420 -1.30 -21.07 9.58
CA ARG A 420 0.06 -21.65 9.58
C ARG A 420 0.20 -22.91 8.71
N ASP A 421 -0.89 -23.63 8.47
CA ASP A 421 -0.93 -24.79 7.59
C ASP A 421 -1.09 -24.45 6.10
N GLY A 422 -1.08 -23.15 5.76
CA GLY A 422 -1.21 -22.65 4.39
C GLY A 422 -2.65 -22.60 3.88
N ARG A 423 -3.66 -22.86 4.73
CA ARG A 423 -5.07 -22.66 4.34
C ARG A 423 -5.46 -21.20 4.42
N MET A 424 -6.36 -20.79 3.52
CA MET A 424 -7.05 -19.50 3.62
C MET A 424 -8.51 -19.70 4.06
N VAL A 425 -8.95 -18.88 5.00
CA VAL A 425 -10.35 -18.84 5.50
C VAL A 425 -10.86 -17.41 5.37
N THR A 426 -12.07 -17.25 4.83
CA THR A 426 -12.70 -15.93 4.63
C THR A 426 -14.02 -15.81 5.41
N TRP A 427 -14.40 -14.58 5.72
CA TRP A 427 -15.70 -14.25 6.33
C TRP A 427 -16.10 -12.79 6.05
N GLY A 428 -17.37 -12.48 6.27
CA GLY A 428 -17.96 -11.16 6.01
C GLY A 428 -18.89 -11.17 4.80
N ASP A 429 -19.00 -10.04 4.11
CA ASP A 429 -19.90 -9.90 2.96
C ASP A 429 -19.41 -10.72 1.76
N ALA A 430 -20.25 -11.64 1.26
CA ALA A 430 -19.92 -12.52 0.14
C ALA A 430 -19.59 -11.76 -1.15
N GLY A 431 -20.27 -10.63 -1.41
CA GLY A 431 -20.00 -9.78 -2.58
C GLY A 431 -18.66 -9.04 -2.52
N TYR A 432 -17.99 -9.11 -1.37
CA TYR A 432 -16.68 -8.51 -1.09
C TYR A 432 -15.59 -9.56 -0.83
N GLY A 433 -15.84 -10.83 -1.17
CA GLY A 433 -14.92 -11.95 -0.97
C GLY A 433 -15.05 -12.65 0.38
N GLY A 434 -16.12 -12.39 1.13
CA GLY A 434 -16.37 -12.99 2.45
C GLY A 434 -16.85 -14.44 2.44
N ASP A 435 -17.22 -15.00 1.29
CA ASP A 435 -17.54 -16.42 1.14
C ASP A 435 -16.70 -17.03 0.01
N CYS A 436 -15.83 -17.97 0.40
CA CYS A 436 -14.93 -18.68 -0.53
C CYS A 436 -15.05 -20.19 -0.37
N SER A 437 -16.14 -20.65 0.25
CA SER A 437 -16.38 -22.07 0.55
C SER A 437 -16.30 -22.95 -0.70
N ALA A 438 -16.77 -22.46 -1.85
CA ALA A 438 -16.69 -23.16 -3.14
C ALA A 438 -15.26 -23.37 -3.67
N LEU A 439 -14.27 -22.63 -3.16
CA LEU A 439 -12.87 -22.69 -3.59
C LEU A 439 -11.95 -23.29 -2.52
N GLN A 440 -12.50 -23.83 -1.43
CA GLN A 440 -11.73 -24.27 -0.27
C GLN A 440 -10.64 -25.30 -0.62
N ASP A 441 -10.92 -26.23 -1.53
CA ASP A 441 -9.97 -27.26 -1.98
C ASP A 441 -8.79 -26.68 -2.77
N ARG A 442 -8.96 -25.48 -3.34
CA ARG A 442 -7.93 -24.76 -4.11
C ARG A 442 -7.18 -23.73 -3.26
N LEU A 443 -7.66 -23.43 -2.06
CA LEU A 443 -7.09 -22.44 -1.14
C LEU A 443 -6.20 -23.13 -0.10
N LEU A 444 -5.32 -23.99 -0.59
CA LEU A 444 -4.32 -24.75 0.16
C LEU A 444 -2.93 -24.29 -0.28
N HIS A 445 -1.96 -24.32 0.64
CA HIS A 445 -0.58 -23.86 0.38
C HIS A 445 -0.50 -22.39 -0.08
N VAL A 446 -1.40 -21.55 0.41
CA VAL A 446 -1.36 -20.10 0.23
C VAL A 446 -0.12 -19.55 0.93
N GLN A 447 0.64 -18.71 0.24
CA GLN A 447 1.80 -18.01 0.80
C GLN A 447 1.50 -16.53 1.07
N GLN A 448 0.64 -15.91 0.25
CA GLN A 448 0.30 -14.51 0.36
C GLN A 448 -1.17 -14.29 0.00
N ILE A 449 -1.81 -13.36 0.71
CA ILE A 449 -3.14 -12.86 0.40
C ILE A 449 -2.99 -11.39 0.02
N GLN A 450 -3.59 -10.98 -1.09
CA GLN A 450 -3.73 -9.59 -1.49
C GLN A 450 -5.22 -9.22 -1.56
N ALA A 451 -5.61 -8.11 -0.94
CA ALA A 451 -6.98 -7.61 -1.02
C ALA A 451 -7.14 -6.52 -2.09
N SER A 452 -8.28 -6.51 -2.76
CA SER A 452 -8.85 -5.36 -3.46
C SER A 452 -10.01 -4.76 -2.64
N LYS A 453 -10.72 -3.77 -3.17
CA LYS A 453 -11.93 -3.25 -2.51
C LYS A 453 -12.98 -4.34 -2.28
N ARG A 454 -13.11 -5.31 -3.20
CA ARG A 454 -14.22 -6.30 -3.22
C ARG A 454 -13.81 -7.76 -3.37
N ALA A 455 -12.52 -8.08 -3.35
CA ALA A 455 -12.05 -9.46 -3.52
C ALA A 455 -10.72 -9.68 -2.81
N PHE A 456 -10.34 -10.94 -2.70
CA PHE A 456 -9.00 -11.37 -2.31
C PHE A 456 -8.38 -12.22 -3.41
N ALA A 457 -7.08 -12.06 -3.61
CA ALA A 457 -6.25 -12.92 -4.43
C ALA A 457 -5.27 -13.67 -3.52
N ALA A 458 -5.36 -14.99 -3.51
CA ALA A 458 -4.44 -15.89 -2.83
C ALA A 458 -3.35 -16.33 -3.80
N VAL A 459 -2.09 -16.05 -3.48
CA VAL A 459 -0.92 -16.54 -4.21
C VAL A 459 -0.47 -17.84 -3.57
N LEU A 460 -0.47 -18.92 -4.35
CA LEU A 460 -0.10 -20.26 -3.91
C LEU A 460 1.42 -20.47 -4.01
N ALA A 461 1.93 -21.52 -3.34
CA ALA A 461 3.35 -21.86 -3.33
C ALA A 461 3.95 -22.20 -4.71
N ASP A 462 3.12 -22.60 -5.67
CA ASP A 462 3.51 -22.85 -7.06
C ASP A 462 3.50 -21.57 -7.94
N GLY A 463 3.17 -20.42 -7.35
CA GLY A 463 3.05 -19.13 -8.02
C GLY A 463 1.72 -18.90 -8.73
N SER A 464 0.80 -19.87 -8.74
CA SER A 464 -0.56 -19.67 -9.25
C SER A 464 -1.38 -18.77 -8.32
N VAL A 465 -2.49 -18.24 -8.84
CA VAL A 465 -3.36 -17.31 -8.11
C VAL A 465 -4.79 -17.80 -8.12
N VAL A 466 -5.42 -17.83 -6.95
CA VAL A 466 -6.85 -18.11 -6.77
C VAL A 466 -7.50 -16.86 -6.24
N THR A 467 -8.51 -16.36 -6.94
CA THR A 467 -9.25 -15.15 -6.53
C THR A 467 -10.61 -15.54 -5.98
N CYS A 468 -11.03 -14.83 -4.94
CA CYS A 468 -12.31 -15.00 -4.33
C CYS A 468 -12.99 -13.65 -4.05
N GLY A 469 -14.27 -13.57 -4.40
CA GLY A 469 -14.95 -12.31 -4.66
C GLY A 469 -15.19 -12.11 -6.17
N PHE A 470 -16.06 -11.15 -6.49
CA PHE A 470 -16.76 -10.94 -7.77
C PHE A 470 -17.89 -11.95 -8.09
N PRO A 471 -19.17 -11.62 -7.81
CA PRO A 471 -20.31 -12.26 -8.47
C PRO A 471 -20.41 -11.81 -9.94
N GLU A 472 -20.91 -12.71 -10.80
CA GLU A 472 -21.16 -12.56 -12.25
C GLU A 472 -21.43 -11.13 -12.74
N GLU A 473 -20.54 -10.58 -13.56
CA GLU A 473 -21.05 -9.97 -14.79
C GLU A 473 -21.36 -11.14 -15.73
N ALA A 474 -22.62 -11.56 -15.76
CA ALA A 474 -23.10 -12.52 -16.74
C ALA A 474 -22.89 -11.95 -18.14
N GLY A 475 -21.88 -12.48 -18.86
CA GLY A 475 -21.77 -12.34 -20.31
C GLY A 475 -20.39 -11.93 -20.84
N ALA A 476 -19.39 -12.79 -20.72
CA ALA A 476 -18.37 -12.97 -21.76
C ALA A 476 -17.62 -14.29 -21.52
N GLU A 477 -18.07 -15.36 -22.18
CA GLU A 477 -17.22 -16.53 -22.40
C GLU A 477 -16.03 -16.11 -23.26
N SER A 478 -14.80 -16.23 -22.73
CA SER A 478 -13.59 -16.21 -23.56
C SER A 478 -13.17 -17.64 -23.86
N SER A 479 -13.43 -18.06 -25.09
CA SER A 479 -12.74 -19.19 -25.74
C SER A 479 -11.32 -18.80 -26.13
#